data_AF-A0A6H1ZIY7-F1
#
_entry.id   AF-A0A6H1ZIY7-F1
#
_cell.length_a   1.000
_cell.length_b   1.000
_cell.length_c   1.000
_cell.angle_alpha   90.00
_cell.angle_beta   90.00
_cell.angle_gamma   90.00
#
_symmetry.space_group_name_H-M   'P 1'
#
loop_
_entity.id
_entity.type
_entity.pdbx_description
1 polymer ?
#
loop_
_entity_poly.entity_id
_entity_poly.type
_entity_poly.pdbx_seq_one_letter_code
_entity_poly.pdbx_strand_id
1 'polypeptide(L)'
;MGSDIYLELAKANLTAREIQVMLVLIDIGITQIPFSVSLSDLGKAVRQSRQHAWRSINSLLQKGLVAKVGYRTDVKYRVVMNYKLWDLLKKPSKTVAKVGYTKVIAITPPPPAKVKKPRKPRAEYKYTDVDVYLTEKLIELMKENDPKTPALDKLQNGRLRSWYDACRKLREINHRTPEEIEAVIIFSQKDSFWCNNILSMTKLREKFPQLWLKAKGRHPSSKYQGVREWLNENKEE
;
A
#
# COMPACT_ATOMS: atom_id res chain seq x y z
N MET A 1 19.01 35.27 -26.61
CA MET A 1 18.41 34.16 -25.81
C MET A 1 17.14 34.55 -25.05
N GLY A 2 16.85 35.85 -24.82
CA GLY A 2 15.70 36.27 -23.99
C GLY A 2 14.40 36.64 -24.74
N SER A 3 14.43 36.95 -26.04
CA SER A 3 13.25 37.42 -26.79
C SER A 3 12.13 36.38 -26.92
N ASP A 4 12.51 35.12 -27.08
CA ASP A 4 11.55 34.09 -27.51
C ASP A 4 10.73 33.53 -26.35
N ILE A 5 11.28 33.54 -25.13
CA ILE A 5 10.59 33.01 -23.94
C ILE A 5 9.39 33.89 -23.58
N TYR A 6 9.52 35.21 -23.60
CA TYR A 6 8.41 36.11 -23.29
C TYR A 6 7.31 36.04 -24.34
N LEU A 7 7.67 35.85 -25.61
CA LEU A 7 6.71 35.67 -26.70
C LEU A 7 5.92 34.37 -26.56
N GLU A 8 6.57 33.29 -26.15
CA GLU A 8 5.89 32.01 -25.88
C GLU A 8 5.04 32.05 -24.60
N LEU A 9 5.47 32.79 -23.57
CA LEU A 9 4.64 33.03 -22.38
C LEU A 9 3.39 33.85 -22.71
N ALA A 10 3.49 34.82 -23.63
CA ALA A 10 2.35 35.58 -24.12
C ALA A 10 1.32 34.69 -24.85
N LYS A 11 1.77 33.64 -25.54
CA LYS A 11 0.91 32.64 -26.19
C LYS A 11 0.26 31.66 -25.20
N ALA A 12 0.80 31.50 -24.00
CA ALA A 12 0.35 30.50 -23.00
C ALA A 12 -0.88 30.90 -22.17
N ASN A 13 -1.56 32.01 -22.52
CA ASN A 13 -2.76 32.55 -21.86
C ASN A 13 -2.67 32.51 -20.32
N LEU A 14 -1.65 33.20 -19.79
CA LEU A 14 -1.34 33.23 -18.36
C LEU A 14 -2.10 34.35 -17.65
N THR A 15 -2.56 34.09 -16.43
CA THR A 15 -3.13 35.16 -15.59
C THR A 15 -2.03 36.07 -15.03
N ALA A 16 -2.35 37.31 -14.66
CA ALA A 16 -1.38 38.26 -14.09
C ALA A 16 -0.61 37.67 -12.89
N ARG A 17 -1.28 36.86 -12.06
CA ARG A 17 -0.66 36.19 -10.91
C ARG A 17 0.27 35.05 -11.32
N GLU A 18 -0.09 34.30 -12.36
CA GLU A 18 0.77 33.27 -12.95
C GLU A 18 2.04 33.87 -13.55
N ILE A 19 1.92 35.02 -14.23
CA ILE A 19 3.07 35.76 -14.78
C ILE A 19 4.01 36.19 -13.66
N GLN A 20 3.49 36.78 -12.57
CA GLN A 20 4.33 37.17 -11.44
C GLN A 20 5.08 35.98 -10.81
N VAL A 21 4.40 34.86 -10.63
CA VAL A 21 5.02 33.62 -10.13
C VAL A 21 6.09 33.11 -11.10
N MET A 22 5.81 33.15 -12.40
CA MET A 22 6.77 32.73 -13.44
C MET A 22 8.01 33.61 -13.47
N LEU A 23 7.86 34.93 -13.40
CA LEU A 23 9.00 35.87 -13.41
C LEU A 23 9.94 35.62 -12.24
N VAL A 24 9.39 35.41 -11.04
CA VAL A 24 10.20 35.08 -9.84
C VAL A 24 10.90 33.73 -9.99
N LEU A 25 10.23 32.72 -10.53
CA LEU A 25 10.87 31.42 -10.77
C LEU A 25 11.95 31.48 -11.86
N ILE A 26 11.78 32.33 -12.88
CA ILE A 26 12.79 32.57 -13.92
C ILE A 26 14.02 33.25 -13.31
N ASP A 27 13.80 34.31 -12.53
CA ASP A 27 14.85 35.05 -11.84
C ASP A 27 15.67 34.14 -10.90
N ILE A 28 15.00 33.30 -10.11
CA ILE A 28 15.67 32.35 -9.21
C ILE A 28 16.36 31.23 -9.99
N GLY A 29 15.81 30.82 -11.13
CA GLY A 29 16.44 29.86 -12.05
C GLY A 29 17.71 30.39 -12.73
N ILE A 30 17.90 31.71 -12.78
CA ILE A 30 19.10 32.38 -13.31
C ILE A 30 20.12 32.62 -12.20
N THR A 31 19.68 32.87 -10.97
CA THR A 31 20.52 33.39 -9.88
C THR A 31 20.95 32.37 -8.81
N GLN A 32 20.23 31.25 -8.61
CA GLN A 32 20.49 30.34 -7.47
C GLN A 32 20.64 28.85 -7.84
N ILE A 33 21.58 28.18 -7.15
CA ILE A 33 21.71 26.71 -7.11
C ILE A 33 21.41 26.25 -5.67
N PRO A 34 20.44 25.34 -5.43
CA PRO A 34 19.63 24.63 -6.42
C PRO A 34 18.51 25.51 -6.99
N PHE A 35 18.26 25.37 -8.30
CA PHE A 35 17.25 26.10 -9.09
C PHE A 35 15.80 25.75 -8.69
N SER A 36 15.41 25.92 -7.43
CA SER A 36 14.10 25.48 -6.94
C SER A 36 13.68 26.21 -5.66
N VAL A 37 12.38 26.53 -5.54
CA VAL A 37 11.85 27.37 -4.45
C VAL A 37 10.65 26.73 -3.79
N SER A 38 10.53 26.85 -2.47
CA SER A 38 9.37 26.36 -1.72
C SER A 38 8.11 27.21 -1.99
N LEU A 39 6.93 26.63 -1.81
CA LEU A 39 5.67 27.38 -1.97
C LEU A 39 5.56 28.60 -1.04
N SER A 40 6.10 28.49 0.18
CA SER A 40 6.09 29.58 1.16
C SER A 40 6.98 30.73 0.74
N ASP A 41 8.18 30.45 0.25
CA ASP A 41 9.13 31.48 -0.14
C ASP A 41 8.68 32.16 -1.43
N LEU A 42 8.07 31.40 -2.35
CA LEU A 42 7.45 31.95 -3.55
C LEU A 42 6.26 32.86 -3.23
N GLY A 43 5.41 32.48 -2.27
CA GLY A 43 4.31 33.32 -1.81
C GLY A 43 4.80 34.64 -1.19
N LYS A 44 5.90 34.60 -0.41
CA LYS A 44 6.53 35.80 0.15
C LYS A 44 7.11 36.70 -0.94
N ALA A 45 7.83 36.13 -1.91
CA ALA A 45 8.46 36.88 -3.00
C ALA A 45 7.42 37.59 -3.89
N VAL A 46 6.29 36.93 -4.18
CA VAL A 46 5.22 37.49 -5.03
C VAL A 46 4.21 38.32 -4.21
N ARG A 47 4.39 38.43 -2.88
CA ARG A 47 3.43 39.07 -1.95
C ARG A 47 1.99 38.54 -2.09
N GLN A 48 1.87 37.23 -2.30
CA GLN A 48 0.59 36.54 -2.42
C GLN A 48 0.36 35.59 -1.24
N SER A 49 -0.91 35.36 -0.90
CA SER A 49 -1.24 34.31 0.08
C SER A 49 -0.79 32.94 -0.43
N ARG A 50 -0.44 32.04 0.50
CA ARG A 50 -0.01 30.67 0.17
C ARG A 50 -1.01 29.94 -0.74
N GLN A 51 -2.32 30.20 -0.56
CA GLN A 51 -3.37 29.60 -1.38
C GLN A 51 -3.38 30.14 -2.82
N HIS A 52 -3.13 31.45 -3.02
CA HIS A 52 -3.07 32.02 -4.37
C HIS A 52 -1.79 31.59 -5.11
N ALA A 53 -0.64 31.58 -4.42
CA ALA A 53 0.59 31.04 -4.97
C ALA A 53 0.43 29.56 -5.37
N TRP A 54 -0.27 28.77 -4.55
CA TRP A 54 -0.54 27.36 -4.86
C TRP A 54 -1.43 27.18 -6.10
N ARG A 55 -2.49 28.00 -6.24
CA ARG A 55 -3.37 27.98 -7.42
C ARG A 55 -2.60 28.34 -8.69
N SER A 56 -1.77 29.39 -8.65
CA SER A 56 -0.93 29.79 -9.78
C SER A 56 0.08 28.70 -10.13
N ILE A 57 0.75 28.09 -9.16
CA ILE A 57 1.67 26.97 -9.42
C ILE A 57 0.94 25.77 -10.03
N ASN A 58 -0.22 25.37 -9.52
CA ASN A 58 -0.95 24.24 -10.08
C ASN A 58 -1.41 24.49 -11.52
N SER A 59 -1.85 25.71 -11.84
CA SER A 59 -2.15 26.11 -13.21
C SER A 59 -0.92 26.00 -14.10
N LEU A 60 0.24 26.47 -13.63
CA LEU A 60 1.52 26.38 -14.35
C LEU A 60 2.04 24.94 -14.52
N LEU A 61 1.78 24.06 -13.54
CA LEU A 61 2.07 22.62 -13.63
C LEU A 61 1.20 21.96 -14.70
N GLN A 62 -0.10 22.28 -14.76
CA GLN A 62 -1.01 21.75 -15.78
C GLN A 62 -0.62 22.23 -17.19
N LYS A 63 -0.13 23.46 -17.31
CA LYS A 63 0.38 24.03 -18.55
C LYS A 63 1.77 23.50 -18.93
N GLY A 64 2.46 22.80 -18.03
CA GLY A 64 3.78 22.21 -18.28
C GLY A 64 4.95 23.20 -18.23
N LEU A 65 4.74 24.42 -17.71
CA LEU A 65 5.77 25.47 -17.65
C LEU A 65 6.66 25.36 -16.40
N VAL A 66 6.12 24.73 -15.34
CA VAL A 66 6.78 24.53 -14.05
C VAL A 66 6.89 23.04 -13.77
N ALA A 67 7.93 22.64 -13.05
CA ALA A 67 8.13 21.30 -12.53
C ALA A 67 8.25 21.32 -11.01
N LYS A 68 7.71 20.28 -10.38
CA LYS A 68 7.84 20.02 -8.94
C LYS A 68 9.08 19.16 -8.68
N VAL A 69 9.92 19.57 -7.74
CA VAL A 69 11.18 18.93 -7.36
C VAL A 69 11.18 18.67 -5.85
N GLY A 70 11.61 17.48 -5.43
CA GLY A 70 11.74 17.11 -4.01
C GLY A 70 10.80 16.00 -3.55
N TYR A 71 10.99 15.55 -2.31
CA TYR A 71 10.38 14.33 -1.75
C TYR A 71 9.56 14.63 -0.50
N ARG A 72 8.40 13.96 -0.38
CA ARG A 72 7.49 13.98 0.79
C ARG A 72 7.12 15.41 1.24
N THR A 73 7.88 16.00 2.15
CA THR A 73 7.62 17.30 2.80
C THR A 73 8.45 18.46 2.22
N ASP A 74 9.57 18.19 1.54
CA ASP A 74 10.44 19.23 0.95
C ASP A 74 10.10 19.46 -0.52
N VAL A 75 8.91 20.00 -0.77
CA VAL A 75 8.43 20.29 -2.12
C VAL A 75 8.88 21.66 -2.58
N LYS A 76 9.66 21.69 -3.67
CA LYS A 76 10.13 22.89 -4.36
C LYS A 76 9.66 22.92 -5.80
N TYR A 77 9.70 24.09 -6.43
CA TYR A 77 9.23 24.31 -7.80
C TYR A 77 10.31 24.99 -8.63
N ARG A 78 10.41 24.62 -9.91
CA ARG A 78 11.35 25.20 -10.87
C ARG A 78 10.72 25.44 -12.24
N VAL A 79 11.24 26.40 -12.99
CA VAL A 79 10.86 26.60 -14.40
C VAL A 79 11.42 25.47 -15.27
N VAL A 80 10.61 24.99 -16.20
CA VAL A 80 11.05 24.09 -17.27
C VAL A 80 11.60 24.94 -18.41
N MET A 81 12.92 25.20 -18.38
CA MET A 81 13.63 26.08 -19.33
C MET A 81 13.74 25.52 -20.77
N ASN A 82 13.35 24.28 -21.03
CA ASN A 82 13.46 23.67 -22.36
C ASN A 82 12.21 23.96 -23.20
N TYR A 83 12.21 25.10 -23.89
CA TYR A 83 11.14 25.55 -24.78
C TYR A 83 10.92 24.63 -26.01
N LYS A 84 11.94 23.86 -26.45
CA LYS A 84 11.78 22.85 -27.51
C LYS A 84 10.88 21.67 -27.11
N LEU A 85 10.66 21.43 -25.81
CA LEU A 85 9.71 20.43 -25.32
C LEU A 85 8.24 20.91 -25.35
N TRP A 86 8.00 22.20 -25.55
CA TRP A 86 6.64 22.76 -25.49
C TRP A 86 5.81 22.39 -26.72
N ASP A 87 6.46 22.14 -27.87
CA ASP A 87 5.81 21.58 -29.05
C ASP A 87 5.33 20.12 -28.85
N LEU A 88 5.98 19.37 -27.97
CA LEU A 88 5.59 17.98 -27.66
C LEU A 88 4.39 17.90 -26.69
N LEU A 89 4.12 18.97 -25.94
CA LEU A 89 2.99 19.05 -24.98
C LEU A 89 1.67 19.50 -25.62
N LYS A 90 1.69 19.95 -26.89
CA LYS A 90 0.50 20.34 -27.66
C LYS A 90 -0.41 19.17 -28.08
N LYS A 91 -0.02 17.92 -27.82
CA LYS A 91 -0.86 16.74 -28.10
C LYS A 91 -1.70 16.39 -26.87
N PRO A 92 -3.03 16.59 -26.89
CA PRO A 92 -3.90 16.10 -25.82
C PRO A 92 -3.92 14.57 -25.92
N SER A 93 -3.08 13.89 -25.15
CA SER A 93 -3.15 12.44 -25.05
C SER A 93 -4.47 12.07 -24.38
N LYS A 94 -5.43 11.57 -25.18
CA LYS A 94 -6.75 11.04 -24.77
C LYS A 94 -6.67 9.78 -23.89
N THR A 95 -5.53 9.50 -23.28
CA THR A 95 -5.38 8.42 -22.30
C THR A 95 -5.30 9.04 -20.92
N VAL A 96 -6.47 9.46 -20.42
CA VAL A 96 -6.66 9.72 -18.99
C VAL A 96 -6.65 8.36 -18.28
N ALA A 97 -5.46 7.82 -18.04
CA ALA A 97 -5.30 6.74 -17.11
C ALA A 97 -5.66 7.29 -15.73
N LYS A 98 -6.78 6.82 -15.16
CA LYS A 98 -7.06 6.96 -13.73
C LYS A 98 -5.97 6.22 -12.94
N VAL A 99 -4.88 6.91 -12.69
CA VAL A 99 -3.85 6.56 -11.71
C VAL A 99 -3.65 7.83 -10.91
N GLY A 100 -3.91 7.77 -9.60
CA GLY A 100 -3.81 8.93 -8.73
C GLY A 100 -2.50 9.68 -8.92
N TYR A 101 -2.63 11.01 -8.98
CA TYR A 101 -1.54 12.00 -8.91
C TYR A 101 -0.54 11.97 -10.07
N THR A 102 -0.98 12.59 -11.17
CA THR A 102 -0.21 13.30 -12.20
C THR A 102 1.29 12.97 -12.35
N LYS A 103 1.61 12.28 -13.46
CA LYS A 103 2.95 12.14 -14.05
C LYS A 103 3.67 13.49 -14.12
N VAL A 104 4.83 13.58 -13.46
CA VAL A 104 5.85 14.61 -13.68
C VAL A 104 6.90 14.02 -14.61
N ILE A 105 7.21 14.68 -15.74
CA ILE A 105 8.43 14.41 -16.51
C ILE A 105 9.56 15.11 -15.77
N ALA A 106 10.19 14.39 -14.84
CA ALA A 106 11.45 14.81 -14.24
C ALA A 106 12.59 14.37 -15.16
N ILE A 107 13.32 15.31 -15.77
CA ILE A 107 14.66 15.04 -16.31
C ILE A 107 15.63 15.00 -15.13
N THR A 108 15.41 14.05 -14.23
CA THR A 108 16.46 13.48 -13.40
C THR A 108 16.81 12.16 -14.08
N PRO A 109 18.10 11.79 -14.26
CA PRO A 109 18.41 10.42 -14.67
C PRO A 109 17.59 9.50 -13.76
N PRO A 110 16.80 8.58 -14.34
CA PRO A 110 15.86 7.78 -13.57
C PRO A 110 16.66 7.21 -12.39
N PRO A 111 16.22 7.42 -11.13
CA PRO A 111 16.89 6.77 -10.00
C PRO A 111 17.01 5.31 -10.39
N PRO A 112 18.23 4.72 -10.33
CA PRO A 112 18.52 3.44 -10.95
C PRO A 112 17.37 2.53 -10.59
N ALA A 113 16.63 2.12 -11.63
CA ALA A 113 15.36 1.43 -11.45
C ALA A 113 15.60 0.44 -10.33
N LYS A 114 14.86 0.53 -9.22
CA LYS A 114 15.01 -0.45 -8.14
C LYS A 114 14.81 -1.78 -8.84
N VAL A 115 15.93 -2.45 -9.14
CA VAL A 115 15.93 -3.76 -9.75
C VAL A 115 15.09 -4.51 -8.74
N LYS A 116 13.86 -4.89 -9.14
CA LYS A 116 13.06 -5.78 -8.32
C LYS A 116 13.97 -6.96 -8.17
N LYS A 117 14.67 -7.06 -7.03
CA LYS A 117 15.50 -8.22 -6.73
C LYS A 117 14.58 -9.39 -7.06
N PRO A 118 15.01 -10.35 -7.91
CA PRO A 118 14.18 -11.51 -8.18
C PRO A 118 13.67 -11.98 -6.84
N ARG A 119 12.34 -12.03 -6.66
CA ARG A 119 11.76 -12.50 -5.41
C ARG A 119 12.44 -13.84 -5.18
N LYS A 120 13.17 -13.97 -4.06
CA LYS A 120 13.79 -15.25 -3.71
C LYS A 120 12.72 -16.33 -3.95
N PRO A 121 13.07 -17.46 -4.60
CA PRO A 121 12.12 -18.57 -4.73
C PRO A 121 11.46 -18.75 -3.37
N ARG A 122 10.12 -18.74 -3.33
CA ARG A 122 9.43 -18.96 -2.05
C ARG A 122 9.95 -20.29 -1.55
N ALA A 123 10.62 -20.26 -0.40
CA ALA A 123 11.09 -21.46 0.26
C ALA A 123 9.94 -22.47 0.29
N GLU A 124 10.25 -23.73 0.02
CA GLU A 124 9.27 -24.81 0.12
C GLU A 124 8.54 -24.71 1.45
N TYR A 125 7.22 -24.81 1.38
CA TYR A 125 6.37 -24.60 2.54
C TYR A 125 6.55 -25.79 3.50
N LYS A 126 6.99 -25.49 4.72
CA LYS A 126 7.31 -26.50 5.75
C LYS A 126 6.14 -26.79 6.70
N TYR A 127 4.91 -26.85 6.22
CA TYR A 127 3.77 -27.20 7.11
C TYR A 127 3.64 -28.72 7.22
N THR A 128 3.23 -29.20 8.38
CA THR A 128 2.99 -30.63 8.66
C THR A 128 1.51 -30.97 8.50
N ASP A 129 1.17 -32.26 8.47
CA ASP A 129 -0.22 -32.72 8.33
C ASP A 129 -1.12 -32.22 9.47
N VAL A 130 -0.58 -32.07 10.68
CA VAL A 130 -1.27 -31.44 11.82
C VAL A 130 -1.72 -30.01 11.50
N ASP A 131 -0.90 -29.24 10.78
CA ASP A 131 -1.22 -27.85 10.45
C ASP A 131 -2.34 -27.78 9.41
N VAL A 132 -2.39 -28.78 8.51
CA VAL A 132 -3.44 -28.99 7.52
C VAL A 132 -4.75 -29.33 8.22
N TYR A 133 -4.75 -30.36 9.06
CA TYR A 133 -5.91 -30.81 9.84
C TYR A 133 -6.56 -29.66 10.64
N LEU A 134 -5.76 -28.89 11.40
CA LEU A 134 -6.27 -27.78 12.19
C LEU A 134 -6.89 -26.67 11.33
N THR A 135 -6.31 -26.43 10.16
CA THR A 135 -6.81 -25.43 9.23
C THR A 135 -8.12 -25.86 8.59
N GLU A 136 -8.24 -27.14 8.23
CA GLU A 136 -9.46 -27.75 7.69
C GLU A 136 -10.58 -27.77 8.72
N LYS A 137 -10.25 -28.02 9.99
CA LYS A 137 -11.20 -27.93 11.09
C LYS A 137 -11.78 -26.53 11.28
N LEU A 138 -10.94 -25.49 11.20
CA LEU A 138 -11.44 -24.11 11.24
C LEU A 138 -12.42 -23.85 10.08
N ILE A 139 -12.04 -24.32 8.89
CA ILE A 139 -12.79 -24.21 7.65
C ILE A 139 -14.18 -24.85 7.76
N GLU A 140 -14.25 -26.05 8.32
CA GLU A 140 -15.49 -26.80 8.54
C GLU A 140 -16.43 -26.04 9.47
N LEU A 141 -15.95 -25.60 10.63
CA LEU A 141 -16.74 -24.83 11.59
C LEU A 141 -17.22 -23.48 11.02
N MET A 142 -16.42 -22.85 10.16
CA MET A 142 -16.85 -21.63 9.45
C MET A 142 -18.01 -21.91 8.48
N LYS A 143 -18.01 -23.07 7.80
CA LYS A 143 -19.10 -23.48 6.90
C LYS A 143 -20.39 -23.79 7.67
N GLU A 144 -20.27 -24.42 8.84
CA GLU A 144 -21.42 -24.69 9.71
C GLU A 144 -22.09 -23.39 10.17
N ASN A 145 -21.28 -22.37 10.50
CA ASN A 145 -21.77 -21.08 10.99
C ASN A 145 -22.43 -20.22 9.91
N ASP A 146 -21.85 -20.16 8.72
CA ASP A 146 -22.45 -19.47 7.58
C ASP A 146 -22.18 -20.24 6.28
N PRO A 147 -23.17 -21.00 5.77
CA PRO A 147 -23.03 -21.80 4.56
C PRO A 147 -22.92 -20.94 3.29
N LYS A 148 -23.21 -19.64 3.36
CA LYS A 148 -22.99 -18.68 2.26
C LYS A 148 -21.61 -18.04 2.29
N THR A 149 -20.79 -18.31 3.33
CA THR A 149 -19.43 -17.78 3.39
C THR A 149 -18.65 -18.25 2.16
N PRO A 150 -18.10 -17.34 1.33
CA PRO A 150 -17.31 -17.70 0.15
C PRO A 150 -15.96 -18.38 0.46
N ALA A 151 -15.78 -18.92 1.67
CA ALA A 151 -14.49 -19.28 2.20
C ALA A 151 -13.86 -20.49 1.49
N LEU A 152 -14.60 -21.36 0.80
CA LEU A 152 -14.02 -22.62 0.32
C LEU A 152 -14.07 -22.92 -1.18
N ASP A 153 -15.19 -22.76 -1.88
CA ASP A 153 -15.26 -23.18 -3.29
C ASP A 153 -14.34 -22.37 -4.23
N LYS A 154 -13.88 -21.21 -3.77
CA LYS A 154 -12.99 -20.29 -4.52
C LYS A 154 -11.68 -20.02 -3.79
N LEU A 155 -11.32 -20.81 -2.78
CA LEU A 155 -10.04 -20.66 -2.11
C LEU A 155 -8.94 -21.14 -3.06
N GLN A 156 -8.57 -20.29 -4.03
CA GLN A 156 -7.48 -20.53 -4.97
C GLN A 156 -6.29 -21.07 -4.17
N ASN A 157 -5.70 -22.17 -4.63
CA ASN A 157 -4.65 -22.96 -3.94
C ASN A 157 -3.55 -22.11 -3.25
N GLY A 158 -3.31 -20.87 -3.70
CA GLY A 158 -2.41 -19.91 -3.06
C GLY A 158 -2.85 -19.31 -1.72
N ARG A 159 -4.16 -19.12 -1.45
CA ARG A 159 -4.65 -18.61 -0.16
C ARG A 159 -4.65 -19.68 0.92
N LEU A 160 -5.04 -20.92 0.58
CA LEU A 160 -5.05 -22.04 1.52
C LEU A 160 -3.64 -22.36 2.06
N ARG A 161 -2.63 -22.34 1.19
CA ARG A 161 -1.21 -22.47 1.59
C ARG A 161 -0.76 -21.42 2.61
N SER A 162 -1.29 -20.19 2.52
CA SER A 162 -0.97 -19.15 3.50
C SER A 162 -1.62 -19.39 4.85
N TRP A 163 -2.72 -20.15 4.91
CA TRP A 163 -3.40 -20.53 6.14
C TRP A 163 -2.65 -21.65 6.85
N TYR A 164 -2.18 -22.67 6.11
CA TYR A 164 -1.30 -23.70 6.66
C TYR A 164 -0.01 -23.10 7.23
N ASP A 165 0.63 -22.16 6.52
CA ASP A 165 1.82 -21.47 7.05
C ASP A 165 1.50 -20.61 8.29
N ALA A 166 0.31 -20.02 8.38
CA ALA A 166 -0.12 -19.32 9.59
C ALA A 166 -0.32 -20.28 10.78
N CYS A 167 -0.88 -21.47 10.54
CA CYS A 167 -1.02 -22.53 11.53
C CYS A 167 0.35 -23.03 12.01
N ARG A 168 1.25 -23.37 11.09
CA ARG A 168 2.64 -23.74 11.38
C ARG A 168 3.33 -22.68 12.24
N LYS A 169 3.16 -21.40 11.92
CA LYS A 169 3.73 -20.30 12.71
C LYS A 169 3.15 -20.22 14.12
N LEU A 170 1.88 -20.57 14.32
CA LEU A 170 1.33 -20.69 15.67
C LEU A 170 2.05 -21.78 16.49
N ARG A 171 2.33 -22.93 15.85
CA ARG A 171 3.01 -24.06 16.48
C ARG A 171 4.50 -23.79 16.73
N GLU A 172 5.23 -23.40 15.69
CA GLU A 172 6.70 -23.27 15.72
C GLU A 172 7.19 -21.95 16.34
N ILE A 173 6.54 -20.82 16.01
CA ILE A 173 6.99 -19.48 16.45
C ILE A 173 6.28 -19.07 17.74
N ASN A 174 4.98 -19.31 17.83
CA ASN A 174 4.19 -18.94 19.00
C ASN A 174 4.13 -20.04 20.07
N HIS A 175 4.83 -21.17 19.86
CA HIS A 175 4.94 -22.30 20.79
C HIS A 175 3.61 -22.79 21.34
N ARG A 176 2.57 -22.81 20.49
CA ARG A 176 1.24 -23.32 20.84
C ARG A 176 1.13 -24.79 20.52
N THR A 177 0.60 -25.56 21.46
CA THR A 177 0.35 -26.98 21.20
C THR A 177 -0.83 -27.15 20.24
N PRO A 178 -0.89 -28.23 19.46
CA PRO A 178 -2.02 -28.50 18.57
C PRO A 178 -3.37 -28.44 19.29
N GLU A 179 -3.42 -28.94 20.53
CA GLU A 179 -4.61 -28.94 21.38
C GLU A 179 -5.03 -27.53 21.81
N GLU A 180 -4.08 -26.67 22.16
CA GLU A 180 -4.37 -25.26 22.45
C GLU A 180 -4.95 -24.56 21.20
N ILE A 181 -4.41 -24.87 20.01
CA ILE A 181 -4.88 -24.28 18.75
C ILE A 181 -6.30 -24.76 18.44
N GLU A 182 -6.56 -26.06 18.57
CA GLU A 182 -7.88 -26.65 18.38
C GLU A 182 -8.92 -26.04 19.33
N ALA A 183 -8.58 -25.92 20.61
CA ALA A 183 -9.47 -25.31 21.60
C ALA A 183 -9.83 -23.87 21.23
N VAL A 184 -8.86 -23.08 20.77
CA VAL A 184 -9.09 -21.70 20.31
C VAL A 184 -9.93 -21.64 19.04
N ILE A 185 -9.70 -22.55 18.09
CA ILE A 185 -10.52 -22.66 16.88
C ILE A 185 -11.98 -22.88 17.27
N ILE A 186 -12.25 -23.90 18.09
CA ILE A 186 -13.62 -24.25 18.48
C ILE A 186 -14.27 -23.14 19.29
N PHE A 187 -13.54 -22.53 20.24
CA PHE A 187 -14.04 -21.39 21.00
C PHE A 187 -14.39 -20.21 20.08
N SER A 188 -13.50 -19.85 19.16
CA SER A 188 -13.67 -18.69 18.29
C SER A 188 -14.87 -18.82 17.36
N GLN A 189 -15.19 -20.05 16.92
CA GLN A 189 -16.31 -20.31 16.03
C GLN A 189 -17.63 -20.51 16.78
N LYS A 190 -17.60 -20.94 18.05
CA LYS A 190 -18.82 -21.06 18.86
C LYS A 190 -19.27 -19.74 19.49
N ASP A 191 -18.35 -18.82 19.72
CA ASP A 191 -18.67 -17.51 20.28
C ASP A 191 -19.24 -16.58 19.21
N SER A 192 -20.47 -16.07 19.43
CA SER A 192 -21.22 -15.25 18.46
C SER A 192 -20.53 -13.94 18.08
N PHE A 193 -19.65 -13.41 18.94
CA PHE A 193 -18.85 -12.24 18.63
C PHE A 193 -17.64 -12.62 17.80
N TRP A 194 -16.92 -13.69 18.18
CA TRP A 194 -15.67 -14.06 17.50
C TRP A 194 -15.85 -14.76 16.15
N CYS A 195 -16.94 -15.50 15.94
CA CYS A 195 -17.15 -16.23 14.68
C CYS A 195 -17.18 -15.28 13.47
N ASN A 196 -17.82 -14.11 13.63
CA ASN A 196 -17.88 -13.04 12.63
C ASN A 196 -16.52 -12.37 12.37
N ASN A 197 -15.59 -12.45 13.33
CA ASN A 197 -14.29 -11.78 13.26
C ASN A 197 -13.17 -12.72 12.79
N ILE A 198 -13.27 -14.03 13.06
CA ILE A 198 -12.25 -15.02 12.75
C ILE A 198 -12.64 -15.79 11.49
N LEU A 199 -12.37 -15.15 10.34
CA LEU A 199 -12.67 -15.70 9.00
C LEU A 199 -11.42 -16.24 8.27
N SER A 200 -10.31 -16.43 8.99
CA SER A 200 -9.08 -17.03 8.44
C SER A 200 -8.10 -17.45 9.53
N MET A 201 -7.23 -18.40 9.22
CA MET A 201 -6.13 -18.80 10.12
C MET A 201 -5.15 -17.66 10.43
N THR A 202 -4.94 -16.74 9.49
CA THR A 202 -4.09 -15.55 9.75
C THR A 202 -4.72 -14.67 10.83
N LYS A 203 -6.04 -14.44 10.75
CA LYS A 203 -6.77 -13.64 11.75
C LYS A 203 -6.82 -14.32 13.10
N LEU A 204 -7.01 -15.65 13.11
CA LEU A 204 -6.94 -16.46 14.32
C LEU A 204 -5.56 -16.30 14.99
N ARG A 205 -4.47 -16.39 14.23
CA ARG A 205 -3.11 -16.18 14.75
C ARG A 205 -2.91 -14.80 15.36
N GLU A 206 -3.36 -13.74 14.66
CA GLU A 206 -3.26 -12.36 15.16
C GLU A 206 -3.98 -12.17 16.51
N LYS A 207 -5.14 -12.81 16.68
CA LYS A 207 -5.99 -12.67 17.87
C LYS A 207 -5.79 -13.78 18.89
N PHE A 208 -4.87 -14.71 18.65
CA PHE A 208 -4.67 -15.91 19.47
C PHE A 208 -4.49 -15.61 20.96
N PRO A 209 -3.63 -14.65 21.39
CA PRO A 209 -3.46 -14.40 22.83
C PRO A 209 -4.76 -13.95 23.52
N GLN A 210 -5.57 -13.13 22.83
CA GLN A 210 -6.85 -12.63 23.36
C GLN A 210 -7.89 -13.75 23.41
N LEU A 211 -7.96 -14.56 22.35
CA LEU A 211 -8.87 -15.71 22.27
C LEU A 211 -8.52 -16.76 23.32
N TRP A 212 -7.23 -17.05 23.51
CA TRP A 212 -6.75 -18.04 24.46
C TRP A 212 -7.11 -17.70 25.91
N LEU A 213 -6.94 -16.44 26.32
CA LEU A 213 -7.32 -15.98 27.66
C LEU A 213 -8.83 -16.12 27.89
N LYS A 214 -9.65 -15.83 26.87
CA LYS A 214 -11.11 -15.99 26.95
C LYS A 214 -11.53 -17.46 26.94
N ALA A 215 -10.85 -18.30 26.18
CA ALA A 215 -11.13 -19.73 26.08
C ALA A 215 -10.80 -20.48 27.38
N LYS A 216 -9.64 -20.19 28.01
CA LYS A 216 -9.21 -20.80 29.28
C LYS A 216 -10.22 -20.63 30.41
N GLY A 217 -10.95 -19.51 30.46
CA GLY A 217 -11.95 -19.26 31.50
C GLY A 217 -13.29 -19.97 31.30
N ARG A 218 -13.55 -20.51 30.10
CA ARG A 218 -14.87 -21.10 29.74
C ARG A 218 -14.83 -22.60 29.44
N HIS A 219 -13.67 -23.18 29.13
CA HIS A 219 -13.60 -24.58 28.74
C HIS A 219 -12.40 -25.32 29.37
N PRO A 220 -12.65 -26.38 30.16
CA PRO A 220 -11.57 -27.26 30.62
C PRO A 220 -10.99 -28.00 29.41
N SER A 221 -9.66 -27.99 29.32
CA SER A 221 -8.83 -28.55 28.24
C SER A 221 -9.11 -30.01 27.88
N SER A 222 -9.87 -30.74 28.69
CA SER A 222 -10.23 -32.15 28.46
C SER A 222 -11.20 -32.38 27.29
N LYS A 223 -11.96 -31.37 26.84
CA LYS A 223 -13.02 -31.54 25.82
C LYS A 223 -12.53 -31.39 24.36
N TYR A 224 -11.26 -31.04 24.16
CA TYR A 224 -10.69 -30.75 22.83
C TYR A 224 -9.52 -31.69 22.57
N GLN A 225 -9.83 -32.97 22.39
CA GLN A 225 -8.87 -34.04 22.12
C GLN A 225 -8.89 -34.49 20.65
N GLY A 226 -9.68 -33.85 19.78
CA GLY A 226 -9.84 -34.31 18.39
C GLY A 226 -8.54 -34.32 17.61
N VAL A 227 -7.65 -33.34 17.81
CA VAL A 227 -6.31 -33.36 17.21
C VAL A 227 -5.41 -34.44 17.80
N ARG A 228 -5.59 -34.79 19.07
CA ARG A 228 -4.82 -35.83 19.77
C ARG A 228 -5.25 -37.23 19.32
N GLU A 229 -6.55 -37.45 19.14
CA GLU A 229 -7.13 -38.67 18.58
C GLU A 229 -6.65 -38.86 17.14
N TRP A 230 -6.80 -37.83 16.31
CA TRP A 230 -6.29 -37.83 14.93
C TRP A 230 -4.78 -38.11 14.88
N LEU A 231 -3.99 -37.53 15.78
CA LEU A 231 -2.55 -37.78 15.89
C LEU A 231 -2.20 -39.21 16.29
N ASN A 232 -3.06 -39.92 17.00
CA ASN A 232 -2.84 -41.31 17.38
C ASN A 232 -3.19 -42.24 16.21
N GLU A 233 -4.30 -41.98 15.52
CA GLU A 233 -4.73 -42.74 14.34
C GLU A 233 -3.71 -42.68 13.21
N ASN A 234 -3.15 -41.49 12.94
CA ASN A 234 -2.17 -41.28 11.86
C ASN A 234 -0.72 -41.65 12.26
N LYS A 235 -0.51 -42.26 13.45
CA LYS A 235 0.78 -42.81 13.88
C LYS A 235 0.85 -44.33 13.77
N GLU A 236 -0.28 -45.00 13.56
CA GLU A 236 -0.39 -46.45 13.47
C GLU A 236 -0.25 -46.98 12.02
N GLU A 237 -0.15 -46.07 11.04
CA GLU A 237 0.19 -46.34 9.62
C GLU A 237 1.67 -46.05 9.30
#